data_AF-A0A0F9HA02-F1
#
_entry.id   AF-A0A0F9HA02-F1
#
_cell.length_a   1.000
_cell.length_b   1.000
_cell.length_c   1.000
_cell.angle_alpha   90.00
_cell.angle_beta   90.00
_cell.angle_gamma   90.00
#
_symmetry.space_group_name_H-M   'P 1'
#
loop_
_entity.id
_entity.type
_entity.pdbx_description
1 polymer ?
#
loop_
_entity_poly.entity_id
_entity_poly.type
_entity_poly.pdbx_seq_one_letter_code
_entity_poly.pdbx_strand_id
1 'polypeptide(L)'
;MEKECTKCGEVKALDNFGFHKDCKDNLKSTCRQCNREVAREHKLKYPNRFLLTKAKGRAKKFGIPFDLTKEDIIVPDICPVFNKPLVFGYGNGRNPMSPSLDRIDNTKGYVKGNVIVVSWRANF
;
A
#
# COMPACT_ATOMS: atom_id res chain seq x y z
N MET A 1 14.13 -3.69 29.23
CA MET A 1 12.88 -4.45 29.07
C MET A 1 12.84 -5.00 27.66
N GLU A 2 12.54 -6.28 27.49
CA GLU A 2 12.64 -7.01 26.21
C GLU A 2 11.43 -7.92 26.01
N LYS A 3 11.19 -8.32 24.76
CA LYS A 3 10.09 -9.20 24.35
C LYS A 3 10.53 -10.07 23.17
N GLU A 4 10.08 -11.31 23.14
CA GLU A 4 10.28 -12.22 22.03
C GLU A 4 9.27 -11.96 20.90
N CYS A 5 9.75 -11.88 19.66
CA CYS A 5 8.90 -11.76 18.49
C CYS A 5 8.34 -13.13 18.07
N THR A 6 7.01 -13.29 18.05
CA THR A 6 6.37 -14.56 17.69
C THR A 6 6.50 -14.95 16.20
N LYS A 7 7.07 -14.09 15.34
CA LYS A 7 7.33 -14.42 13.92
C LYS A 7 8.77 -14.86 13.66
N CYS A 8 9.75 -14.16 14.23
CA CYS A 8 11.17 -14.45 13.98
C CYS A 8 11.89 -15.13 15.14
N GLY A 9 11.25 -15.28 16.31
CA GLY A 9 11.83 -15.91 17.50
C GLY A 9 12.89 -15.07 18.24
N GLU A 10 13.28 -13.91 17.69
CA GLU A 10 14.30 -13.07 18.32
C GLU A 10 13.73 -12.27 19.49
N VAL A 11 14.49 -12.20 20.59
CA VAL A 11 14.26 -11.29 21.72
C VAL A 11 14.76 -9.89 21.33
N LYS A 12 13.89 -8.88 21.44
CA LYS A 12 14.19 -7.49 21.09
C LYS A 12 13.70 -6.53 22.17
N ALA A 13 14.28 -5.33 22.20
CA ALA A 13 13.79 -4.23 23.03
C ALA A 13 12.32 -3.88 22.70
N LEU A 14 11.55 -3.44 23.69
CA LEU A 14 10.11 -3.18 23.54
C LEU A 14 9.77 -2.12 22.47
N ASP A 15 10.67 -1.18 22.19
CA ASP A 15 10.54 -0.16 21.15
C ASP A 15 10.45 -0.74 19.72
N ASN A 16 10.98 -1.95 19.54
CA ASN A 16 10.89 -2.71 18.29
C ASN A 16 9.50 -3.30 18.05
N PHE A 17 8.54 -3.09 18.95
CA PHE A 17 7.16 -3.53 18.82
C PHE A 17 6.22 -2.34 18.66
N GLY A 18 5.16 -2.53 17.88
CA GLY A 18 4.12 -1.50 17.68
C GLY A 18 3.10 -1.54 18.82
N PHE A 19 2.49 -0.41 19.13
CA PHE A 19 1.41 -0.34 20.12
C PHE A 19 0.15 -1.10 19.66
N HIS A 20 -0.48 -1.84 20.57
CA HIS A 20 -1.76 -2.52 20.34
C HIS A 20 -2.56 -2.57 21.65
N LYS A 21 -3.62 -1.75 21.73
CA LYS A 21 -4.40 -1.50 22.95
C LYS A 21 -5.01 -2.76 23.60
N ASP A 22 -5.29 -3.79 22.82
CA ASP A 22 -5.98 -4.99 23.31
C ASP A 22 -5.00 -6.07 23.81
N CYS A 23 -3.68 -5.82 23.75
CA CYS A 23 -2.66 -6.71 24.28
C CYS A 23 -2.33 -6.37 25.74
N LYS A 24 -2.02 -7.38 26.57
CA LYS A 24 -1.74 -7.22 28.02
C LYS A 24 -0.66 -6.17 28.32
N ASP A 25 0.37 -6.12 27.48
CA ASP A 25 1.50 -5.18 27.57
C ASP A 25 1.37 -3.98 26.64
N ASN A 26 0.20 -3.80 26.02
CA ASN A 26 -0.08 -2.81 24.98
C ASN A 26 0.85 -2.88 23.75
N LEU A 27 1.52 -4.02 23.52
CA LEU A 27 2.45 -4.19 22.41
C LEU A 27 2.06 -5.37 21.54
N LYS A 28 2.26 -5.21 20.23
CA LYS A 28 2.12 -6.33 19.28
C LYS A 28 3.04 -7.49 19.69
N SER A 29 2.61 -8.72 19.36
CA SER A 29 3.41 -9.94 19.55
C SER A 29 4.56 -10.07 18.53
N THR A 30 4.48 -9.34 17.43
CA THR A 30 5.46 -9.37 16.34
C THR A 30 6.22 -8.06 16.23
N CYS A 31 7.52 -8.13 15.93
CA CYS A 31 8.37 -6.95 15.81
C CYS A 31 8.03 -6.11 14.56
N ARG A 32 8.44 -4.85 14.55
CA ARG A 32 8.19 -3.89 13.46
C ARG A 32 8.80 -4.34 12.13
N GLN A 33 9.92 -5.04 12.15
CA GLN A 33 10.55 -5.59 10.94
C GLN A 33 9.67 -6.66 10.31
N CYS A 34 9.31 -7.68 11.08
CA CYS A 34 8.42 -8.76 10.66
C CYS A 34 7.07 -8.22 10.14
N ASN A 35 6.48 -7.23 10.81
CA ASN A 35 5.26 -6.57 10.34
C ASN A 35 5.46 -5.86 8.99
N ARG A 36 6.60 -5.17 8.79
CA ARG A 36 6.92 -4.49 7.53
C ARG A 36 7.06 -5.48 6.37
N GLU A 37 7.66 -6.64 6.61
CA GLU A 37 7.78 -7.72 5.63
C GLU A 37 6.41 -8.29 5.24
N VAL A 38 5.55 -8.62 6.22
CA VAL A 38 4.19 -9.11 5.94
C VAL A 38 3.39 -8.07 5.16
N ALA A 39 3.46 -6.80 5.55
CA ALA A 39 2.78 -5.72 4.83
C ALA A 39 3.28 -5.58 3.39
N ARG A 40 4.59 -5.78 3.16
CA ARG A 40 5.20 -5.78 1.82
C ARG A 40 4.70 -6.96 0.99
N GLU A 41 4.77 -8.18 1.51
CA GLU A 41 4.30 -9.39 0.83
C GLU A 41 2.83 -9.27 0.44
N HIS A 42 1.98 -8.82 1.38
CA HIS A 42 0.56 -8.61 1.12
C HIS A 42 0.34 -7.57 0.01
N LYS A 43 1.14 -6.50 -0.02
CA LYS A 43 1.09 -5.48 -1.08
C LYS A 43 1.51 -6.04 -2.45
N LEU A 44 2.54 -6.88 -2.50
CA LEU A 44 2.99 -7.52 -3.75
C LEU A 44 1.99 -8.56 -4.25
N LYS A 45 1.39 -9.33 -3.33
CA LYS A 45 0.40 -10.37 -3.64
C LYS A 45 -0.95 -9.80 -4.08
N TYR A 46 -1.34 -8.65 -3.53
CA TYR A 46 -2.63 -8.02 -3.80
C TYR A 46 -2.47 -6.52 -4.16
N PRO A 47 -1.83 -6.21 -5.30
CA PRO A 47 -1.51 -4.84 -5.66
C PRO A 47 -2.76 -4.01 -5.95
N ASN A 48 -3.78 -4.61 -6.57
CA ASN A 48 -5.08 -3.97 -6.81
C ASN A 48 -5.78 -3.56 -5.50
N ARG A 49 -5.80 -4.43 -4.48
CA ARG A 49 -6.37 -4.10 -3.15
C ARG A 49 -5.61 -2.95 -2.50
N PHE A 50 -4.28 -2.97 -2.56
CA PHE A 50 -3.45 -1.90 -2.04
C PHE A 50 -3.77 -0.55 -2.71
N LEU A 51 -3.85 -0.53 -4.05
CA LEU A 51 -4.19 0.66 -4.81
C LEU A 51 -5.61 1.16 -4.52
N LEU A 52 -6.59 0.26 -4.41
CA LEU A 52 -7.97 0.56 -4.06
C LEU A 52 -8.04 1.29 -2.71
N THR A 53 -7.38 0.76 -1.68
CA THR A 53 -7.36 1.39 -0.35
C THR A 53 -6.75 2.80 -0.40
N LYS A 54 -5.67 2.99 -1.16
CA LYS A 54 -5.05 4.31 -1.31
C LYS A 54 -5.94 5.29 -2.06
N ALA A 55 -6.56 4.86 -3.16
CA ALA A 55 -7.49 5.68 -3.92
C ALA A 55 -8.72 6.05 -3.10
N LYS A 56 -9.32 5.12 -2.36
CA LYS A 56 -10.43 5.38 -1.45
C LYS A 56 -10.08 6.41 -0.38
N GLY A 57 -8.88 6.32 0.19
CA GLY A 57 -8.37 7.32 1.14
C GLY A 57 -8.25 8.72 0.53
N ARG A 58 -7.72 8.83 -0.69
CA ARG A 58 -7.66 10.11 -1.42
C ARG A 58 -9.06 10.65 -1.75
N ALA A 59 -9.95 9.81 -2.26
CA ALA A 59 -11.32 10.19 -2.57
C ALA A 59 -12.05 10.75 -1.35
N LYS A 60 -11.93 10.07 -0.20
CA LYS A 60 -12.47 10.56 1.08
C LYS A 60 -11.87 11.90 1.48
N LYS A 61 -10.54 12.06 1.38
CA LYS A 61 -9.85 13.30 1.75
C LYS A 61 -10.33 14.51 0.94
N PHE A 62 -10.61 14.31 -0.34
CA PHE A 62 -10.95 15.40 -1.27
C PHE A 62 -12.45 15.46 -1.62
N GLY A 63 -13.30 14.65 -1.00
CA GLY A 63 -14.74 14.62 -1.30
C GLY A 63 -15.07 14.17 -2.74
N ILE A 64 -14.21 13.34 -3.34
CA ILE A 64 -14.35 12.89 -4.73
C ILE A 64 -15.25 11.63 -4.78
N PRO A 65 -16.18 11.50 -5.75
CA PRO A 65 -16.97 10.29 -5.92
C PRO A 65 -16.11 9.04 -6.07
N PHE A 66 -16.55 7.94 -5.47
CA PHE A 66 -15.82 6.67 -5.47
C PHE A 66 -16.78 5.49 -5.69
N ASP A 67 -16.62 4.80 -6.81
CA ASP A 67 -17.37 3.60 -7.18
C ASP A 67 -16.43 2.62 -7.91
N LEU A 68 -15.49 2.03 -7.15
CA LEU A 68 -14.58 1.01 -7.64
C LEU A 68 -14.53 -0.16 -6.68
N THR A 69 -14.40 -1.36 -7.22
CA THR A 69 -13.98 -2.56 -6.50
C THR A 69 -12.54 -2.93 -6.89
N LYS A 70 -12.00 -3.99 -6.28
CA LYS A 70 -10.63 -4.46 -6.59
C LYS A 70 -10.55 -5.08 -8.00
N GLU A 71 -11.67 -5.54 -8.54
CA GLU A 71 -11.81 -6.12 -9.87
C GLU A 71 -11.67 -5.05 -10.97
N ASP A 72 -12.06 -3.80 -10.68
CA ASP A 72 -11.95 -2.67 -11.61
C ASP A 72 -10.50 -2.14 -11.75
N ILE A 73 -9.55 -2.69 -10.99
CA ILE A 73 -8.15 -2.24 -10.97
C ILE A 73 -7.24 -3.32 -11.53
N ILE A 74 -6.88 -3.16 -12.80
CA ILE A 74 -5.88 -3.98 -13.48
C ILE A 74 -4.52 -3.30 -13.35
N VAL A 75 -3.54 -4.00 -12.78
CA VAL A 75 -2.17 -3.52 -12.61
C VAL A 75 -1.32 -4.13 -13.72
N PRO A 76 -0.91 -3.37 -14.74
CA PRO A 76 -0.06 -3.88 -15.80
C PRO A 76 1.38 -4.07 -15.30
N ASP A 77 2.15 -4.94 -15.95
CA ASP A 77 3.57 -5.10 -15.66
C ASP A 77 4.39 -3.90 -16.14
N ILE A 78 3.95 -3.25 -17.22
CA ILE A 78 4.60 -2.11 -17.86
C ILE A 78 3.77 -0.85 -17.68
N CYS A 79 4.43 0.26 -17.33
CA CYS A 79 3.79 1.57 -17.24
C CYS A 79 3.38 2.04 -18.64
N PRO A 80 2.09 2.37 -18.87
CA PRO A 80 1.61 2.77 -20.19
C PRO A 80 2.17 4.12 -20.66
N VAL A 81 2.65 4.96 -19.74
CA VAL A 81 3.19 6.30 -20.06
C VAL A 81 4.68 6.25 -20.41
N PHE A 82 5.48 5.47 -19.67
CA PHE A 82 6.94 5.47 -19.82
C PHE A 82 7.50 4.21 -20.49
N ASN A 83 6.66 3.22 -20.79
CA ASN A 83 7.07 1.93 -21.32
C ASN A 83 8.21 1.26 -20.53
N LYS A 84 8.12 1.33 -19.19
CA LYS A 84 9.07 0.75 -18.24
C LYS A 84 8.35 -0.10 -17.19
N PRO A 85 8.98 -1.14 -16.63
CA PRO A 85 8.36 -1.99 -15.62
C PRO A 85 7.84 -1.19 -14.42
N LEU A 86 6.62 -1.51 -13.98
CA LEU A 86 6.08 -1.00 -12.73
C LEU A 86 6.66 -1.82 -11.57
N VAL A 87 7.32 -1.13 -10.64
CA VAL A 87 8.06 -1.77 -9.54
C VAL A 87 7.76 -1.07 -8.23
N PHE A 88 7.21 -1.81 -7.27
CA PHE A 88 7.04 -1.31 -5.92
C PHE A 88 8.40 -1.11 -5.23
N GLY A 89 8.59 0.05 -4.61
CA GLY A 89 9.82 0.35 -3.85
C GLY A 89 10.09 -0.61 -2.69
N TYR A 90 11.36 -0.73 -2.31
CA TYR A 90 11.84 -1.40 -1.10
C TYR A 90 12.46 -0.36 -0.14
N GLY A 91 12.35 -0.59 1.16
CA GLY A 91 12.98 0.25 2.18
C GLY A 91 12.35 1.64 2.32
N ASN A 92 13.19 2.62 2.67
CA ASN A 92 12.77 3.99 2.99
C ASN A 92 12.73 4.84 1.71
N GLY A 93 11.69 4.67 0.91
CA GLY A 93 11.52 5.51 -0.27
C GLY A 93 10.39 5.07 -1.18
N ARG A 94 9.83 6.03 -1.92
CA ARG A 94 8.89 5.75 -3.00
C ARG A 94 9.68 5.58 -4.29
N ASN A 95 9.56 4.41 -4.92
CA ASN A 95 10.15 4.20 -6.25
C ASN A 95 9.32 5.00 -7.29
N PRO A 96 9.94 5.82 -8.16
CA PRO A 96 9.26 6.55 -9.25
C PRO A 96 8.34 5.66 -10.11
N MET A 97 8.73 4.40 -10.31
CA MET A 97 7.99 3.40 -11.07
C MET A 97 7.00 2.59 -10.22
N SER A 98 6.74 2.97 -8.97
CA SER A 98 5.70 2.30 -8.17
C SER A 98 4.32 2.48 -8.81
N PRO A 99 3.52 1.41 -8.99
CA PRO A 99 2.13 1.52 -9.41
C PRO A 99 1.35 2.56 -8.60
N SER A 100 0.55 3.37 -9.29
CA SER A 100 -0.39 4.32 -8.75
C SER A 100 -1.68 4.27 -9.56
N LEU A 101 -2.83 4.21 -8.88
CA LEU A 101 -4.13 4.36 -9.53
C LEU A 101 -4.42 5.85 -9.67
N ASP A 102 -4.71 6.29 -10.89
CA ASP A 102 -5.02 7.68 -11.21
C ASP A 102 -6.34 7.78 -11.98
N ARG A 103 -6.89 8.99 -12.07
CA ARG A 103 -8.11 9.29 -12.83
C ARG A 103 -7.75 9.69 -14.26
N ILE A 104 -8.49 9.18 -15.24
CA ILE A 104 -8.28 9.55 -16.64
C ILE A 104 -8.81 10.96 -16.89
N ASP A 105 -10.05 11.22 -16.45
CA ASP A 105 -10.67 12.54 -16.44
C ASP A 105 -10.77 13.04 -15.00
N ASN A 106 -10.05 14.12 -14.70
CA ASN A 106 -9.98 14.72 -13.36
C ASN A 106 -11.26 15.46 -12.94
N THR A 107 -12.19 15.74 -13.87
CA THR A 107 -13.52 16.28 -13.56
C THR A 107 -14.45 15.23 -12.96
N LYS A 108 -14.11 13.94 -13.12
CA LYS A 108 -14.85 12.79 -12.61
C LYS A 108 -14.21 12.20 -11.36
N GLY A 109 -14.93 11.24 -10.76
CA GLY A 109 -14.47 10.50 -9.59
C GLY A 109 -13.55 9.31 -9.90
N TYR A 110 -13.16 8.61 -8.85
CA TYR A 110 -12.64 7.25 -8.96
C TYR A 110 -13.81 6.30 -9.21
N VAL A 111 -14.26 6.22 -10.46
CA VAL A 111 -15.43 5.43 -10.88
C VAL A 111 -15.05 4.49 -12.02
N LYS A 112 -15.85 3.44 -12.24
CA LYS A 112 -15.63 2.45 -13.30
C LYS A 112 -15.40 3.11 -14.66
N GLY A 113 -14.38 2.66 -15.37
CA GLY A 113 -13.98 3.21 -16.68
C GLY A 113 -13.26 4.57 -16.64
N ASN A 114 -13.13 5.23 -15.49
CA ASN A 114 -12.40 6.50 -15.34
C ASN A 114 -11.08 6.37 -14.56
N VAL A 115 -10.45 5.19 -14.58
CA VAL A 115 -9.19 4.98 -13.87
C VAL A 115 -8.16 4.26 -14.71
N ILE A 116 -6.90 4.55 -14.41
CA ILE A 116 -5.75 3.93 -15.04
C ILE A 116 -4.66 3.67 -13.99
N VAL A 117 -3.94 2.57 -14.12
CA VAL A 117 -2.74 2.32 -13.32
C VAL A 117 -1.51 2.80 -14.09
N VAL A 118 -0.83 3.80 -13.52
CA VAL A 118 0.38 4.40 -14.06
C VAL A 118 1.51 4.34 -13.03
N SER A 119 2.72 4.72 -13.42
CA SER A 119 3.80 4.91 -12.46
C SER A 119 3.51 6.11 -11.57
N TRP A 120 4.01 6.11 -10.33
CA TRP A 120 3.86 7.27 -9.45
C TRP A 120 4.44 8.55 -10.07
N ARG A 121 5.54 8.44 -10.81
CA ARG A 121 6.14 9.55 -11.54
C ARG A 121 5.19 10.17 -12.58
N ALA A 122 4.30 9.37 -13.16
CA ALA A 122 3.30 9.82 -14.14
C ALA A 122 1.95 10.19 -13.50
N ASN A 123 1.82 10.09 -12.17
CA ASN A 123 0.56 10.40 -11.49
C ASN A 123 0.58 11.89 -11.13
N PHE A 124 -0.23 12.70 -11.82
CA PHE A 124 -0.28 14.16 -11.69
C PHE A 124 -1.41 14.63 -10.80
#